data_AF-A0A8D9GMW7-F1
#
_entry.id   AF-A0A8D9GMW7-F1
#
_cell.length_a   1.000
_cell.length_b   1.000
_cell.length_c   1.000
_cell.angle_alpha   90.00
_cell.angle_beta   90.00
_cell.angle_gamma   90.00
#
_symmetry.space_group_name_H-M   'P 1'
#
loop_
_entity.id
_entity.type
_entity.pdbx_description
1 polymer ?
#
loop_
_entity_poly.entity_id
_entity_poly.type
_entity_poly.pdbx_seq_one_letter_code
_entity_poly.pdbx_strand_id
1 'polypeptide(L)'
;MPVMNIGPVPQSHDGFYARNNPYQVNGPKGFTEFKLMEENEDLYARFDFPGVTKESLRILVEPLKKAVFVFGDAPKEFRHDSSHRKYGTVTGLVCDCCEISNIQCFVGDGVVRLILSKKKINLHVPFSFGGATMPNVPFLARIINGYNPEVAGGHPLGMFIHIKMLCCDLLFWTGPAFTGPVTLPHPSVLEGSTSAYESKHLPNGGLFLRIDMPGVPNDRFMMTVESDGGITVIGRAPPAMHDSSGREYRGKVAVVPLAYDNRRIKVIAKHGVIRLIIPPF
;
A
#
# COMPACT_ATOMS: atom_id res chain seq x y z
N MET A 1 -30.31 -17.98 -10.09
CA MET A 1 -28.92 -18.28 -9.63
C MET A 1 -28.62 -17.39 -8.43
N PRO A 2 -27.88 -17.84 -7.41
CA PRO A 2 -27.45 -16.96 -6.33
C PRO A 2 -26.38 -15.97 -6.83
N VAL A 3 -26.15 -14.89 -6.08
CA VAL A 3 -25.00 -14.00 -6.31
C VAL A 3 -23.72 -14.78 -6.04
N MET A 4 -22.82 -14.83 -7.02
CA MET A 4 -21.57 -15.59 -6.92
C MET A 4 -20.38 -14.64 -6.83
N ASN A 5 -19.47 -14.90 -5.89
CA ASN A 5 -18.19 -14.21 -5.80
C ASN A 5 -17.22 -14.75 -6.86
N ILE A 6 -16.54 -13.86 -7.59
CA ILE A 6 -15.41 -14.22 -8.45
C ILE A 6 -14.13 -13.80 -7.74
N GLY A 7 -13.30 -14.77 -7.38
CA GLY A 7 -11.95 -14.50 -6.89
C GLY A 7 -11.09 -13.85 -7.97
N PRO A 8 -10.00 -13.16 -7.60
CA PRO A 8 -9.13 -12.50 -8.57
C PRO A 8 -8.57 -13.49 -9.60
N VAL A 9 -8.64 -13.12 -10.88
CA VAL A 9 -8.11 -13.92 -12.00
C VAL A 9 -7.00 -13.13 -12.72
N PRO A 10 -5.82 -13.75 -12.95
CA PRO A 10 -4.77 -13.16 -13.76
C PRO A 10 -5.25 -12.77 -15.16
N GLN A 11 -4.78 -11.62 -15.65
CA GLN A 11 -5.11 -11.12 -17.00
C GLN A 11 -4.08 -11.54 -18.05
N SER A 12 -2.98 -12.17 -17.64
CA SER A 12 -1.87 -12.57 -18.51
C SER A 12 -1.38 -13.99 -18.20
N HIS A 13 -0.69 -14.60 -19.17
CA HIS A 13 0.01 -15.87 -19.00
C HIS A 13 1.02 -15.83 -17.84
N ASP A 14 1.70 -14.69 -17.65
CA ASP A 14 2.72 -14.48 -16.62
C ASP A 14 2.13 -14.20 -15.23
N GLY A 15 0.81 -14.29 -15.08
CA GLY A 15 0.10 -14.09 -13.83
C GLY A 15 -0.44 -12.67 -13.63
N PHE A 16 -0.54 -12.25 -12.37
CA PHE A 16 -1.04 -10.95 -11.98
C PHE A 16 -0.03 -9.86 -12.31
N TYR A 17 -0.53 -8.71 -12.77
CA TYR A 17 0.30 -7.53 -13.04
C TYR A 17 0.98 -6.99 -11.76
N ALA A 18 0.26 -6.98 -10.63
CA ALA A 18 0.81 -6.68 -9.31
C ALA A 18 0.39 -7.79 -8.33
N ARG A 19 1.36 -8.51 -7.76
CA ARG A 19 1.10 -9.62 -6.83
C ARG A 19 0.47 -9.13 -5.52
N ASN A 20 0.77 -7.93 -5.05
CA ASN A 20 0.14 -7.39 -3.85
C ASN A 20 -1.28 -6.86 -4.09
N ASN A 21 -1.67 -6.60 -5.36
CA ASN A 21 -3.01 -6.15 -5.71
C ASN A 21 -3.44 -6.77 -7.04
N PRO A 22 -4.20 -7.87 -7.03
CA PRO A 22 -4.53 -8.61 -8.24
C PRO A 22 -5.41 -7.84 -9.22
N TYR A 23 -6.04 -6.75 -8.78
CA TYR A 23 -6.89 -5.91 -9.62
C TYR A 23 -6.14 -4.78 -10.29
N GLN A 24 -4.87 -4.52 -9.94
CA GLN A 24 -4.08 -3.53 -10.66
C GLN A 24 -3.71 -4.10 -12.03
N VAL A 25 -3.90 -3.33 -13.10
CA VAL A 25 -3.60 -3.75 -14.48
C VAL A 25 -2.58 -2.86 -15.18
N ASN A 26 -2.28 -1.69 -14.63
CA ASN A 26 -1.27 -0.76 -15.15
C ASN A 26 -0.67 0.13 -14.02
N GLY A 27 0.42 0.83 -14.33
CA GLY A 27 1.11 1.79 -13.45
C GLY A 27 2.16 1.15 -12.52
N PRO A 28 2.74 1.90 -11.57
CA PRO A 28 3.83 1.39 -10.73
C PRO A 28 3.35 0.18 -9.93
N LYS A 29 4.08 -0.94 -10.00
CA LYS A 29 3.72 -2.18 -9.28
C LYS A 29 4.15 -2.09 -7.81
N GLY A 30 3.56 -2.93 -6.95
CA GLY A 30 3.88 -2.92 -5.52
C GLY A 30 3.12 -1.85 -4.73
N PHE A 31 3.37 -1.82 -3.42
CA PHE A 31 2.75 -0.87 -2.47
C PHE A 31 3.65 0.35 -2.21
N THR A 32 4.91 0.29 -2.62
CA THR A 32 5.89 1.35 -2.43
C THR A 32 6.55 1.73 -3.75
N GLU A 33 6.81 3.01 -3.92
CA GLU A 33 7.64 3.55 -4.99
C GLU A 33 8.62 4.57 -4.41
N PHE A 34 9.86 4.53 -4.88
CA PHE A 34 10.91 5.46 -4.48
C PHE A 34 11.52 6.10 -5.71
N LYS A 35 11.82 7.39 -5.61
CA LYS A 35 12.49 8.14 -6.67
C LYS A 35 13.45 9.16 -6.06
N LEU A 36 14.65 9.21 -6.60
CA LEU A 36 15.57 10.32 -6.34
C LEU A 36 15.20 11.47 -7.27
N MET A 37 15.02 12.66 -6.71
CA MET A 37 14.69 13.87 -7.46
C MET A 37 15.96 14.47 -8.05
N GLU A 38 15.98 14.71 -9.37
CA GLU A 38 17.20 15.12 -10.09
C GLU A 38 17.68 16.53 -9.70
N GLU A 39 16.76 17.42 -9.34
CA GLU A 39 17.06 18.85 -9.12
C GLU A 39 17.80 19.11 -7.79
N ASN A 40 17.46 18.36 -6.75
CA ASN A 40 17.93 18.61 -5.38
C ASN A 40 18.40 17.34 -4.65
N GLU A 41 18.39 16.19 -5.33
CA GLU A 41 18.69 14.87 -4.75
C GLU A 41 17.80 14.51 -3.54
N ASP A 42 16.61 15.09 -3.45
CA ASP A 42 15.63 14.71 -2.44
C ASP A 42 15.06 13.33 -2.74
N LEU A 43 14.69 12.61 -1.68
CA LEU A 43 14.03 11.31 -1.82
C LEU A 43 12.52 11.49 -1.82
N TYR A 44 11.89 11.14 -2.94
CA TYR A 44 10.46 10.89 -3.02
C TYR A 44 10.13 9.44 -2.64
N ALA A 45 9.19 9.25 -1.70
CA ALA A 45 8.66 7.94 -1.34
C ALA A 45 7.13 7.95 -1.39
N ARG A 46 6.54 6.93 -1.98
CA ARG A 46 5.08 6.73 -2.09
C ARG A 46 4.73 5.42 -1.42
N PHE A 47 3.75 5.41 -0.53
CA PHE A 47 3.26 4.23 0.19
C PHE A 47 1.75 4.09 0.03
N ASP A 48 1.29 2.90 -0.35
CA ASP A 48 -0.13 2.56 -0.43
C ASP A 48 -0.65 2.21 0.96
N PHE A 49 -1.28 3.15 1.65
CA PHE A 49 -1.99 2.89 2.90
C PHE A 49 -3.51 3.08 2.69
N PRO A 50 -4.18 2.19 1.96
CA PRO A 50 -5.61 2.33 1.64
C PRO A 50 -6.46 2.45 2.90
N GLY A 51 -7.31 3.47 2.94
CA GLY A 51 -8.14 3.84 4.09
C GLY A 51 -7.50 4.80 5.10
N VAL A 52 -6.21 5.14 4.97
CA VAL A 52 -5.54 6.13 5.84
C VAL A 52 -5.88 7.55 5.39
N THR A 53 -5.98 8.44 6.38
CA THR A 53 -6.23 9.88 6.22
C THR A 53 -5.04 10.67 6.74
N LYS A 54 -5.00 11.98 6.48
CA LYS A 54 -3.91 12.83 6.99
C LYS A 54 -3.90 12.85 8.52
N GLU A 55 -5.08 12.86 9.14
CA GLU A 55 -5.28 12.95 10.59
C GLU A 55 -4.90 11.64 11.29
N SER A 56 -4.95 10.52 10.57
CA SER A 56 -4.61 9.20 11.11
C SER A 56 -3.17 8.77 10.80
N LEU A 57 -2.36 9.65 10.22
CA LEU A 57 -0.94 9.42 9.97
C LEU A 57 -0.08 9.93 11.13
N ARG A 58 0.93 9.15 11.51
CA ARG A 58 2.00 9.56 12.44
C ARG A 58 3.36 9.34 11.79
N ILE A 59 4.21 10.36 11.86
CA ILE A 59 5.59 10.30 11.39
C ILE A 59 6.53 10.48 12.58
N LEU A 60 7.49 9.57 12.73
CA LEU A 60 8.55 9.68 13.73
C LEU A 60 9.90 9.73 13.01
N VAL A 61 10.77 10.65 13.43
CA VAL A 61 12.12 10.74 12.91
C VAL A 61 13.07 10.15 13.93
N GLU A 62 13.96 9.27 13.49
CA GLU A 62 15.01 8.73 14.33
C GLU A 62 15.93 9.87 14.84
N PRO A 63 16.46 9.81 16.08
CA PRO A 63 17.36 10.84 16.61
C PRO A 63 18.58 11.17 15.75
N LEU A 64 19.15 10.19 15.05
CA LEU A 64 20.28 10.39 14.12
C LEU A 64 19.85 11.00 12.78
N LYS A 65 18.54 11.22 12.59
CA LYS A 65 17.92 11.74 11.37
C LYS A 65 18.34 10.96 10.13
N LYS A 66 18.53 9.65 10.27
CA LYS A 66 18.79 8.74 9.14
C LYS A 66 17.50 8.06 8.71
N ALA A 67 16.62 7.72 9.64
CA ALA A 67 15.35 7.07 9.34
C ALA A 67 14.10 7.90 9.70
N VAL A 68 13.04 7.65 8.94
CA VAL A 68 11.68 8.14 9.12
C VAL A 68 10.76 6.94 9.20
N PHE A 69 10.07 6.80 10.33
CA PHE A 69 9.03 5.81 10.54
C PHE A 69 7.69 6.43 10.20
N VAL A 70 6.89 5.73 9.41
CA VAL A 70 5.59 6.17 8.94
C VAL A 70 4.54 5.18 9.40
N PHE A 71 3.61 5.64 10.21
CA PHE A 71 2.49 4.85 10.71
C PHE A 71 1.19 5.45 10.25
N GLY A 72 0.21 4.62 9.93
CA GLY A 72 -1.11 5.07 9.52
C GLY A 72 -2.20 4.17 10.10
N ASP A 73 -3.19 4.76 10.74
CA ASP A 73 -4.38 4.02 11.18
C ASP A 73 -5.48 4.17 10.11
N ALA A 74 -5.95 3.06 9.55
CA ALA A 74 -7.11 3.00 8.67
C ALA A 74 -8.30 2.42 9.46
N PRO A 75 -9.26 3.26 9.87
CA PRO A 75 -10.36 2.80 10.71
C PRO A 75 -11.26 1.82 9.97
N LYS A 76 -12.00 1.01 10.75
CA LYS A 76 -13.10 0.19 10.23
C LYS A 76 -14.28 1.11 9.89
N GLU A 77 -14.28 1.68 8.70
CA GLU A 77 -15.30 2.65 8.29
C GLU A 77 -16.67 1.99 8.03
N PHE A 78 -16.70 0.73 7.60
CA PHE A 78 -17.95 0.03 7.27
C PHE A 78 -18.21 -1.18 8.15
N ARG A 79 -19.49 -1.38 8.51
CA ARG A 79 -19.94 -2.50 9.37
C ARG A 79 -19.44 -3.88 8.90
N HIS A 80 -19.35 -4.04 7.58
CA HIS A 80 -19.01 -5.29 6.92
C HIS A 80 -17.51 -5.46 6.68
N ASP A 81 -16.69 -4.42 6.87
CA ASP A 81 -15.23 -4.58 6.83
C ASP A 81 -14.79 -5.63 7.86
N SER A 82 -13.82 -6.46 7.51
CA SER A 82 -13.38 -7.53 8.40
C SER A 82 -12.65 -6.98 9.62
N SER A 83 -11.85 -5.93 9.43
CA SER A 83 -11.03 -5.30 10.48
C SER A 83 -10.77 -3.82 10.17
N HIS A 84 -10.33 -3.08 11.17
CA HIS A 84 -9.53 -1.87 10.94
C HIS A 84 -8.11 -2.30 10.53
N ARG A 85 -7.29 -1.38 10.01
CA ARG A 85 -5.89 -1.68 9.69
C ARG A 85 -4.95 -0.67 10.33
N LYS A 86 -3.79 -1.16 10.77
CA LYS A 86 -2.66 -0.31 11.15
C LYS A 86 -1.51 -0.58 10.22
N TYR A 87 -0.94 0.48 9.68
CA TYR A 87 0.22 0.41 8.82
C TYR A 87 1.47 0.91 9.53
N GLY A 88 2.61 0.35 9.15
CA GLY A 88 3.93 0.79 9.56
C GLY A 88 4.93 0.52 8.46
N THR A 89 5.78 1.50 8.18
CA THR A 89 6.95 1.34 7.32
C THR A 89 8.06 2.28 7.76
N VAL A 90 9.26 2.06 7.24
CA VAL A 90 10.44 2.88 7.51
C VAL A 90 11.13 3.19 6.19
N THR A 91 11.58 4.43 6.04
CA THR A 91 12.39 4.91 4.92
C THR A 91 13.48 5.83 5.45
N GLY A 92 14.56 6.05 4.70
CA GLY A 92 15.67 6.85 5.21
C GLY A 92 16.87 6.97 4.29
N LEU A 93 17.92 7.55 4.84
CA LEU A 93 19.24 7.71 4.23
C LEU A 93 20.14 6.54 4.66
N VAL A 94 20.87 5.98 3.71
CA VAL A 94 21.88 4.95 3.99
C VAL A 94 23.31 5.48 4.04
N CYS A 95 23.57 6.71 3.58
CA CYS A 95 24.91 7.30 3.71
C CYS A 95 25.20 7.78 5.12
N ASP A 96 26.49 7.75 5.44
CA ASP A 96 27.02 8.38 6.64
C ASP A 96 27.20 9.89 6.49
N CYS A 97 27.41 10.40 5.27
CA CYS A 97 27.73 11.81 5.02
C CYS A 97 26.53 12.79 5.03
N CYS A 98 25.28 12.31 5.14
CA CYS A 98 24.09 13.16 5.10
C CYS A 98 23.12 12.91 6.25
N GLU A 99 22.41 13.93 6.73
CA GLU A 99 21.26 13.79 7.63
C GLU A 99 19.99 14.33 6.98
N ILE A 100 18.82 13.81 7.37
CA ILE A 100 17.52 14.33 6.94
C ILE A 100 17.36 15.73 7.53
N SER A 101 17.20 16.72 6.66
CA SER A 101 17.04 18.12 7.02
C SER A 101 15.58 18.55 7.07
N ASN A 102 14.74 17.96 6.20
CA ASN A 102 13.33 18.31 6.08
C ASN A 102 12.49 17.11 5.63
N ILE A 103 11.22 17.10 6.02
CA ILE A 103 10.24 16.06 5.65
C ILE A 103 8.96 16.76 5.24
N GLN A 104 8.55 16.56 4.00
CA GLN A 104 7.22 16.94 3.53
C GLN A 104 6.35 15.69 3.44
N CYS A 105 5.10 15.78 3.86
CA CYS A 105 4.18 14.65 3.85
C CYS A 105 2.82 15.06 3.25
N PHE A 106 2.38 14.27 2.27
CA PHE A 106 1.13 14.45 1.56
C PHE A 106 0.35 13.14 1.62
N VAL A 107 -0.90 13.21 2.08
CA VAL A 107 -1.78 12.06 2.18
C VAL A 107 -3.03 12.34 1.37
N GLY A 108 -3.40 11.40 0.50
CA GLY A 108 -4.60 11.52 -0.32
C GLY A 108 -4.96 10.17 -0.93
N ASP A 109 -6.26 9.88 -0.99
CA ASP A 109 -6.80 8.70 -1.67
C ASP A 109 -6.16 7.37 -1.23
N GLY A 110 -5.80 7.23 0.04
CA GLY A 110 -5.18 6.02 0.57
C GLY A 110 -3.70 5.85 0.17
N VAL A 111 -3.03 6.94 -0.21
CA VAL A 111 -1.60 6.97 -0.53
C VAL A 111 -0.91 8.04 0.31
N VAL A 112 0.23 7.66 0.91
CA VAL A 112 1.12 8.56 1.64
C VAL A 112 2.33 8.85 0.76
N ARG A 113 2.66 10.13 0.58
CA ARG A 113 3.80 10.58 -0.22
C ARG A 113 4.71 11.42 0.65
N LEU A 114 5.98 11.07 0.69
CA LEU A 114 7.02 11.80 1.41
C LEU A 114 8.03 12.39 0.44
N ILE A 115 8.51 13.58 0.76
CA ILE A 115 9.74 14.15 0.21
C ILE A 115 10.69 14.35 1.37
N LEU A 116 11.83 13.63 1.35
CA LEU A 116 12.88 13.76 2.34
C LEU A 116 14.03 14.56 1.74
N SER A 117 14.27 15.75 2.30
CA SER A 117 15.44 16.53 1.95
C SER A 117 16.60 16.15 2.85
N LYS A 118 17.81 16.16 2.29
CA LYS A 118 19.05 15.83 3.00
C LYS A 118 20.00 17.03 3.01
N LYS A 119 20.87 17.08 4.00
CA LYS A 119 22.04 17.98 4.00
C LYS A 119 23.29 17.21 4.35
N LYS A 120 24.42 17.62 3.76
CA LYS A 120 25.73 17.06 4.12
C LYS A 120 26.07 17.47 5.56
N ILE A 121 26.65 16.54 6.30
CA ILE A 121 27.22 16.80 7.62
C ILE A 121 28.75 16.85 7.51
N ASN A 122 29.37 17.80 8.21
CA ASN A 122 30.83 17.85 8.29
C ASN A 122 31.31 16.77 9.24
N LEU A 123 31.72 15.63 8.69
CA LEU A 123 32.39 14.58 9.43
C LEU A 123 33.82 15.04 9.75
N HIS A 124 33.99 15.82 10.81
CA HIS A 124 35.32 16.20 11.30
C HIS A 124 35.92 15.10 12.20
N VAL A 125 35.89 13.84 11.75
CA VAL A 125 36.61 12.72 12.36
C VAL A 125 36.95 11.69 11.27
N PRO A 126 38.22 11.26 11.12
CA PRO A 126 38.55 10.19 10.19
C PRO A 126 38.07 8.87 10.79
N PHE A 127 36.97 8.32 10.27
CA PHE A 127 36.57 6.95 10.58
C PHE A 127 37.06 6.01 9.47
N SER A 128 38.02 5.16 9.84
CA SER A 128 38.44 4.00 9.08
C SER A 128 37.25 3.09 8.79
N PHE A 129 37.22 2.52 7.59
CA PHE A 129 36.22 1.55 7.13
C PHE A 129 35.96 0.45 8.18
N GLY A 130 34.82 0.55 8.85
CA GLY A 130 34.17 -0.53 9.58
C GLY A 130 32.70 -0.45 9.22
N GLY A 131 32.19 -1.46 8.52
CA GLY A 131 30.81 -1.46 8.01
C GLY A 131 29.82 -1.07 9.11
N ALA A 132 29.05 -0.01 8.85
CA ALA A 132 28.04 0.48 9.77
C ALA A 132 27.00 -0.61 10.03
N THR A 133 27.10 -1.25 11.20
CA THR A 133 26.03 -2.07 11.76
C THR A 133 24.90 -1.15 12.19
N MET A 134 23.68 -1.49 11.76
CA MET A 134 22.43 -0.85 12.19
C MET A 134 22.40 -0.64 13.71
N PRO A 135 21.74 0.43 14.20
CA PRO A 135 21.55 0.62 15.64
C PRO A 135 20.89 -0.62 16.27
N ASN A 136 21.43 -1.03 17.41
CA ASN A 136 21.08 -2.26 18.11
C ASN A 136 19.55 -2.43 18.30
N VAL A 137 19.09 -3.67 18.12
CA VAL A 137 17.71 -4.21 18.28
C VAL A 137 16.91 -3.66 19.50
N PRO A 138 17.49 -3.33 20.67
CA PRO A 138 16.72 -2.82 21.81
C PRO A 138 16.11 -1.43 21.62
N PHE A 139 16.63 -0.60 20.70
CA PHE A 139 16.06 0.75 20.47
C PHE A 139 14.74 0.68 19.67
N LEU A 140 14.64 -0.27 18.74
CA LEU A 140 13.43 -0.53 17.95
C LEU A 140 12.29 -1.13 18.79
N ALA A 141 12.61 -2.02 19.73
CA ALA A 141 11.64 -2.60 20.65
C ALA A 141 10.99 -1.56 21.59
N ARG A 142 11.71 -0.47 21.91
CA ARG A 142 11.21 0.61 22.78
C ARG A 142 10.24 1.56 22.09
N ILE A 143 10.31 1.70 20.76
CA ILE A 143 9.43 2.61 19.99
C ILE A 143 8.07 1.95 19.70
N ILE A 144 8.04 0.62 19.59
CA ILE A 144 6.82 -0.15 19.28
C ILE A 144 6.29 -0.81 20.55
N ASN A 145 5.72 -0.02 21.47
CA ASN A 145 4.91 -0.56 22.56
C ASN A 145 3.71 -1.30 21.94
N GLY A 146 3.73 -2.64 21.96
CA GLY A 146 2.63 -3.50 21.51
C GLY A 146 2.96 -4.51 20.40
N TYR A 147 4.21 -4.60 19.93
CA TYR A 147 4.61 -5.64 18.98
C TYR A 147 4.77 -7.00 19.69
N ASN A 148 3.88 -7.96 19.40
CA ASN A 148 4.04 -9.35 19.80
C ASN A 148 4.66 -10.16 18.63
N PRO A 149 5.94 -10.58 18.73
CA PRO A 149 6.67 -11.25 17.65
C PRO A 149 6.10 -12.63 17.29
N GLU A 150 5.27 -13.24 18.14
CA GLU A 150 4.72 -14.58 17.90
C GLU A 150 3.44 -14.56 17.06
N VAL A 151 2.75 -13.41 16.97
CA VAL A 151 1.48 -13.26 16.24
C VAL A 151 1.69 -12.87 14.77
N ALA A 152 2.82 -12.24 14.43
CA ALA A 152 3.07 -11.66 13.11
C ALA A 152 3.60 -12.64 12.04
N GLY A 153 3.80 -13.93 12.37
CA GLY A 153 4.15 -14.97 11.39
C GLY A 153 5.38 -14.66 10.52
N GLY A 154 6.25 -13.76 10.95
CA GLY A 154 7.33 -13.20 10.16
C GLY A 154 8.39 -12.59 11.05
N HIS A 155 9.63 -13.05 10.88
CA HIS A 155 10.80 -12.53 11.59
C HIS A 155 10.88 -10.99 11.47
N PRO A 156 11.32 -10.28 12.53
CA PRO A 156 11.49 -8.83 12.53
C PRO A 156 12.44 -8.32 11.43
N LEU A 157 13.24 -9.20 10.83
CA LEU A 157 14.15 -8.88 9.72
C LEU A 157 13.45 -8.81 8.36
N GLY A 158 12.26 -9.37 8.17
CA GLY A 158 11.55 -9.32 6.87
C GLY A 158 11.09 -7.91 6.48
N MET A 159 10.84 -7.06 7.48
CA MET A 159 10.49 -5.64 7.29
C MET A 159 11.73 -4.75 7.09
N PHE A 160 12.93 -5.25 7.44
CA PHE A 160 14.22 -4.59 7.17
C PHE A 160 14.75 -4.86 5.75
N ILE A 161 14.08 -5.67 4.92
CA ILE A 161 14.56 -6.05 3.56
C ILE A 161 14.30 -4.95 2.50
N HIS A 162 13.75 -3.79 2.85
CA HIS A 162 13.44 -2.74 1.86
C HIS A 162 14.13 -1.39 2.08
N ILE A 163 15.29 -1.40 2.75
CA ILE A 163 16.22 -0.25 2.70
C ILE A 163 17.53 -0.71 2.04
N LYS A 164 17.50 -0.86 0.72
CA LYS A 164 18.64 -0.40 -0.09
C LYS A 164 18.15 0.82 -0.84
N MET A 165 18.52 1.98 -0.35
CA MET A 165 18.42 3.16 -1.17
C MET A 165 19.62 4.06 -0.91
N LEU A 166 20.70 3.61 -1.55
CA LEU A 166 21.79 4.36 -2.14
C LEU A 166 22.05 5.79 -1.70
N CYS A 167 23.30 6.00 -1.35
CA CYS A 167 23.92 7.30 -1.43
C CYS A 167 25.23 7.12 -2.22
N CYS A 168 25.34 7.91 -3.30
CA CYS A 168 26.47 8.06 -4.22
C CYS A 168 26.63 7.16 -5.46
N ASP A 169 25.95 6.02 -5.67
CA ASP A 169 25.93 5.34 -6.99
C ASP A 169 24.79 4.33 -7.15
N LEU A 170 23.96 4.51 -8.20
CA LEU A 170 22.71 3.81 -8.64
C LEU A 170 22.76 2.27 -8.72
N LEU A 171 21.91 1.56 -7.97
CA LEU A 171 21.50 0.18 -8.10
C LEU A 171 20.17 -0.02 -7.34
N PHE A 172 19.09 0.17 -8.10
CA PHE A 172 17.75 -0.36 -7.84
C PHE A 172 17.85 -1.77 -7.26
N TRP A 173 17.27 -2.03 -6.09
CA TRP A 173 16.98 -3.42 -5.73
C TRP A 173 15.80 -3.84 -6.60
N THR A 174 16.08 -4.69 -7.59
CA THR A 174 15.09 -5.56 -8.20
C THR A 174 14.51 -6.44 -7.09
N GLY A 175 13.48 -5.93 -6.41
CA GLY A 175 12.58 -6.78 -5.63
C GLY A 175 12.09 -7.91 -6.54
N PRO A 176 11.68 -9.06 -5.98
CA PRO A 176 11.18 -10.17 -6.78
C PRO A 176 10.09 -9.61 -7.71
N ALA A 177 10.12 -9.97 -9.00
CA ALA A 177 9.23 -9.39 -10.01
C ALA A 177 7.84 -9.18 -9.41
N PHE A 178 7.36 -7.93 -9.32
CA PHE A 178 6.07 -7.66 -8.66
C PHE A 178 4.88 -8.23 -9.46
N THR A 179 5.15 -8.97 -10.53
CA THR A 179 4.26 -9.83 -11.30
C THR A 179 4.41 -11.30 -10.91
N GLY A 180 3.34 -12.07 -11.08
CA GLY A 180 3.42 -13.53 -10.97
C GLY A 180 2.09 -14.16 -10.58
N PRO A 181 2.06 -15.50 -10.41
CA PRO A 181 0.81 -16.25 -10.31
C PRO A 181 0.12 -16.15 -8.95
N VAL A 182 0.81 -15.66 -7.92
CA VAL A 182 0.32 -15.68 -6.54
C VAL A 182 0.23 -14.26 -5.99
N THR A 183 -0.87 -13.96 -5.31
CA THR A 183 -1.03 -12.71 -4.59
C THR A 183 -0.28 -12.71 -3.26
N LEU A 184 0.41 -11.62 -2.95
CA LEU A 184 1.18 -11.47 -1.72
C LEU A 184 0.49 -10.54 -0.72
N PRO A 185 0.64 -10.76 0.59
CA PRO A 185 0.11 -9.87 1.61
C PRO A 185 0.79 -8.49 1.55
N HIS A 186 0.07 -7.46 1.98
CA HIS A 186 0.58 -6.10 2.13
C HIS A 186 1.58 -6.05 3.29
N PRO A 187 2.88 -5.86 3.04
CA PRO A 187 3.91 -6.08 4.06
C PRO A 187 4.00 -4.93 5.08
N SER A 188 3.39 -3.78 4.82
CA SER A 188 3.31 -2.69 5.80
C SER A 188 2.11 -2.80 6.75
N VAL A 189 1.25 -3.81 6.64
CA VAL A 189 0.12 -3.98 7.57
C VAL A 189 0.64 -4.62 8.86
N LEU A 190 0.55 -3.90 9.97
CA LEU A 190 0.93 -4.34 11.32
C LEU A 190 -0.23 -5.01 12.06
N GLU A 191 -1.46 -4.56 11.80
CA GLU A 191 -2.68 -5.10 12.41
C GLU A 191 -3.82 -5.07 11.38
N GLY A 192 -4.68 -6.10 11.41
CA GLY A 192 -5.82 -6.24 10.51
C GLY A 192 -5.52 -7.07 9.25
N SER A 193 -6.42 -6.98 8.28
CA SER A 193 -6.32 -7.72 7.01
C SER A 193 -5.14 -7.26 6.17
N THR A 194 -4.26 -8.18 5.80
CA THR A 194 -3.10 -7.93 4.93
C THR A 194 -3.45 -8.04 3.44
N SER A 195 -4.65 -8.48 3.09
CA SER A 195 -5.06 -8.63 1.69
C SER A 195 -5.51 -7.30 1.08
N ALA A 196 -5.16 -7.07 -0.19
CA ALA A 196 -5.71 -5.96 -0.97
C ALA A 196 -7.20 -6.13 -1.32
N TYR A 197 -7.79 -7.29 -1.04
CA TYR A 197 -9.20 -7.54 -1.26
C TYR A 197 -9.80 -8.45 -0.19
N GLU A 198 -11.09 -8.26 0.08
CA GLU A 198 -11.88 -9.10 0.97
C GLU A 198 -13.24 -9.35 0.35
N SER A 199 -13.75 -10.56 0.58
CA SER A 199 -15.07 -10.96 0.12
C SER A 199 -15.73 -11.84 1.17
N LYS A 200 -17.03 -11.65 1.42
CA LYS A 200 -17.81 -12.60 2.23
C LYS A 200 -19.28 -12.57 1.87
N HIS A 201 -19.92 -13.73 1.99
CA HIS A 201 -21.36 -13.80 1.99
C HIS A 201 -21.91 -13.22 3.30
N LEU A 202 -22.97 -12.43 3.18
CA LEU A 202 -23.69 -11.84 4.29
C LEU A 202 -24.75 -12.85 4.81
N PRO A 203 -25.18 -12.75 6.07
CA PRO A 203 -26.18 -13.68 6.64
C PRO A 203 -27.51 -13.72 5.87
N ASN A 204 -27.84 -12.64 5.15
CA ASN A 204 -29.03 -12.55 4.32
C ASN A 204 -28.84 -13.14 2.90
N GLY A 205 -27.73 -13.83 2.62
CA GLY A 205 -27.40 -14.37 1.31
C GLY A 205 -26.82 -13.37 0.31
N GLY A 206 -26.65 -12.10 0.70
CA GLY A 206 -25.95 -11.10 -0.11
C GLY A 206 -24.43 -11.32 -0.15
N LEU A 207 -23.73 -10.52 -0.94
CA LEU A 207 -22.28 -10.52 -1.07
C LEU A 207 -21.72 -9.15 -0.67
N PHE A 208 -20.69 -9.16 0.17
CA PHE A 208 -19.87 -7.99 0.46
C PHE A 208 -18.49 -8.16 -0.14
N LEU A 209 -18.00 -7.10 -0.79
CA LEU A 209 -16.65 -7.01 -1.36
C LEU A 209 -16.00 -5.72 -0.86
N ARG A 210 -14.69 -5.77 -0.59
CA ARG A 210 -13.83 -4.64 -0.26
C ARG A 210 -12.55 -4.78 -1.06
N ILE A 211 -12.17 -3.78 -1.84
CA ILE A 211 -11.00 -3.84 -2.71
C ILE A 211 -10.20 -2.55 -2.56
N ASP A 212 -8.91 -2.70 -2.31
CA ASP A 212 -7.96 -1.61 -2.26
C ASP A 212 -7.63 -1.17 -3.69
N MET A 213 -7.80 0.12 -3.96
CA MET A 213 -7.37 0.80 -5.18
C MET A 213 -6.70 2.11 -4.79
N PRO A 214 -5.52 2.03 -4.13
CA PRO A 214 -4.86 3.20 -3.57
C PRO A 214 -4.51 4.22 -4.65
N GLY A 215 -4.82 5.48 -4.38
CA GLY A 215 -4.62 6.62 -5.26
C GLY A 215 -5.81 6.93 -6.16
N VAL A 216 -6.87 6.11 -6.15
CA VAL A 216 -8.11 6.39 -6.89
C VAL A 216 -8.97 7.38 -6.11
N PRO A 217 -9.26 8.57 -6.66
CA PRO A 217 -10.18 9.53 -6.06
C PRO A 217 -11.60 8.99 -5.98
N ASN A 218 -12.39 9.49 -5.02
CA ASN A 218 -13.74 8.98 -4.74
C ASN A 218 -14.69 9.03 -5.96
N ASP A 219 -14.50 9.98 -6.87
CA ASP A 219 -15.29 10.18 -8.10
C ASP A 219 -14.77 9.37 -9.31
N ARG A 220 -13.67 8.63 -9.16
CA ARG A 220 -13.04 7.84 -10.25
C ARG A 220 -13.14 6.33 -10.05
N PHE A 221 -14.07 5.92 -9.21
CA PHE A 221 -14.50 4.54 -9.10
C PHE A 221 -15.71 4.30 -9.98
N MET A 222 -15.70 3.17 -10.69
CA MET A 222 -16.82 2.73 -11.50
C MET A 222 -17.14 1.27 -11.18
N MET A 223 -18.42 0.94 -11.19
CA MET A 223 -18.91 -0.42 -11.22
C MET A 223 -19.79 -0.57 -12.46
N THR A 224 -19.62 -1.63 -13.21
CA THR A 224 -20.45 -1.96 -14.37
C THR A 224 -20.98 -3.38 -14.24
N VAL A 225 -22.20 -3.62 -14.70
CA VAL A 225 -22.74 -4.97 -14.86
C VAL A 225 -22.76 -5.29 -16.35
N GLU A 226 -22.04 -6.33 -16.72
CA GLU A 226 -21.90 -6.83 -18.08
C GLU A 226 -23.14 -7.64 -18.51
N SER A 227 -23.30 -7.86 -19.81
CA SER A 227 -24.45 -8.57 -20.38
C SER A 227 -24.59 -10.02 -19.90
N ASP A 228 -23.53 -10.61 -19.38
CA ASP A 228 -23.51 -11.95 -18.80
C ASP A 228 -23.82 -11.95 -17.28
N GLY A 229 -24.20 -10.80 -16.71
CA GLY A 229 -24.42 -10.61 -15.27
C GLY A 229 -23.14 -10.38 -14.48
N GLY A 230 -21.99 -10.27 -15.13
CA GLY A 230 -20.70 -10.00 -14.51
C GLY A 230 -20.59 -8.59 -13.92
N ILE A 231 -20.25 -8.50 -12.65
CA ILE A 231 -19.94 -7.22 -12.01
C ILE A 231 -18.44 -6.96 -12.15
N THR A 232 -18.10 -5.89 -12.84
CA THR A 232 -16.72 -5.42 -13.00
C THR A 232 -16.52 -4.11 -12.25
N VAL A 233 -15.44 -4.03 -11.48
CA VAL A 233 -15.00 -2.79 -10.82
C VAL A 233 -13.84 -2.18 -11.57
N ILE A 234 -13.82 -0.86 -11.66
CA ILE A 234 -12.76 -0.09 -12.30
C ILE A 234 -12.39 1.09 -11.39
N GLY A 235 -11.10 1.34 -11.24
CA GLY A 235 -10.58 2.51 -10.53
C GLY A 235 -9.43 3.14 -11.30
N ARG A 236 -9.43 4.48 -11.42
CA ARG A 236 -8.38 5.23 -12.11
C ARG A 236 -7.70 6.23 -11.20
N ALA A 237 -6.47 5.91 -10.81
CA ALA A 237 -5.62 6.77 -10.01
C ALA A 237 -4.78 7.65 -10.95
N PRO A 238 -4.99 8.98 -11.01
CA PRO A 238 -4.07 9.85 -11.73
C PRO A 238 -2.69 9.86 -11.05
N PRO A 239 -1.61 10.16 -11.79
CA PRO A 239 -0.34 10.50 -11.14
C PRO A 239 -0.53 11.74 -10.27
N ALA A 240 0.04 11.73 -9.07
CA ALA A 240 0.12 12.91 -8.23
C ALA A 240 1.56 13.15 -7.80
N MET A 241 1.94 14.43 -7.69
CA MET A 241 3.31 14.83 -7.32
C MET A 241 4.38 14.22 -8.23
N HIS A 242 5.26 13.39 -7.67
CA HIS A 242 6.39 12.75 -8.35
C HIS A 242 6.15 11.26 -8.62
N ASP A 243 4.90 10.78 -8.52
CA ASP A 243 4.50 9.44 -9.00
C ASP A 243 5.01 9.26 -10.45
N SER A 244 5.63 8.11 -10.75
CA SER A 244 6.14 7.87 -12.11
C SER A 244 5.01 7.80 -13.15
N SER A 245 3.83 7.31 -12.76
CA SER A 245 2.62 7.34 -13.57
C SER A 245 1.37 7.14 -12.70
N GLY A 246 0.19 7.31 -13.31
CA GLY A 246 -1.06 6.86 -12.72
C GLY A 246 -1.18 5.33 -12.66
N ARG A 247 -2.25 4.83 -12.04
CA ARG A 247 -2.60 3.41 -11.99
C ARG A 247 -4.02 3.18 -12.47
N GLU A 248 -4.23 2.03 -13.12
CA GLU A 248 -5.56 1.52 -13.43
C GLU A 248 -5.78 0.22 -12.67
N TYR A 249 -6.95 0.12 -12.07
CA TYR A 249 -7.47 -1.08 -11.42
C TYR A 249 -8.70 -1.56 -12.20
N ARG A 250 -8.78 -2.86 -12.47
CA ARG A 250 -9.89 -3.48 -13.18
C ARG A 250 -10.02 -4.95 -12.80
N GLY A 251 -11.25 -5.42 -12.58
CA GLY A 251 -11.52 -6.85 -12.57
C GLY A 251 -12.99 -7.19 -12.37
N LYS A 252 -13.38 -8.37 -12.86
CA LYS A 252 -14.68 -8.98 -12.64
C LYS A 252 -14.68 -9.63 -11.26
N VAL A 253 -15.59 -9.23 -10.39
CA VAL A 253 -15.57 -9.54 -8.95
C VAL A 253 -16.77 -10.38 -8.48
N ALA A 254 -17.84 -10.43 -9.28
CA ALA A 254 -19.01 -11.23 -8.98
C ALA A 254 -19.84 -11.50 -10.24
N VAL A 255 -20.77 -12.45 -10.15
CA VAL A 255 -21.82 -12.67 -11.15
C VAL A 255 -23.17 -12.61 -10.45
N VAL A 256 -24.11 -11.88 -11.03
CA VAL A 256 -25.51 -11.83 -10.63
C VAL A 256 -26.40 -12.44 -11.72
N PRO A 257 -27.63 -12.89 -11.38
CA PRO A 257 -28.61 -13.29 -12.38
C PRO A 257 -28.87 -12.21 -13.44
N LEU A 258 -29.18 -12.62 -14.68
CA LEU A 258 -29.45 -11.67 -15.77
C LEU A 258 -30.63 -10.72 -15.49
N ALA A 259 -31.62 -11.16 -14.73
CA ALA A 259 -32.76 -10.34 -14.31
C ALA A 259 -32.49 -9.51 -13.03
N TYR A 260 -31.25 -9.48 -12.53
CA TYR A 260 -30.92 -8.78 -11.28
C TYR A 260 -31.06 -7.27 -11.45
N ASP A 261 -31.75 -6.62 -10.51
CA ASP A 261 -31.84 -5.16 -10.49
C ASP A 261 -30.53 -4.56 -9.96
N ASN A 262 -29.67 -4.14 -10.88
CA ASN A 262 -28.36 -3.56 -10.60
C ASN A 262 -28.43 -2.29 -9.73
N ARG A 263 -29.58 -1.59 -9.68
CA ARG A 263 -29.77 -0.39 -8.85
C ARG A 263 -29.75 -0.72 -7.35
N ARG A 264 -29.93 -2.00 -6.99
CA ARG A 264 -29.86 -2.49 -5.61
C ARG A 264 -28.42 -2.61 -5.11
N ILE A 265 -27.42 -2.62 -6.01
CA ILE A 265 -26.00 -2.73 -5.65
C ILE A 265 -25.56 -1.41 -5.03
N LYS A 266 -25.08 -1.46 -3.79
CA LYS A 266 -24.51 -0.28 -3.13
C LYS A 266 -23.01 -0.25 -3.37
N VAL A 267 -22.55 0.83 -3.99
CA VAL A 267 -21.14 1.13 -4.22
C VAL A 267 -20.71 2.21 -3.24
N ILE A 268 -19.62 1.97 -2.52
CA ILE A 268 -19.09 2.94 -1.55
C ILE A 268 -17.58 3.02 -1.72
N ALA A 269 -17.11 4.19 -2.14
CA ALA A 269 -15.70 4.41 -2.41
C ALA A 269 -15.17 5.56 -1.55
N LYS A 270 -14.06 5.30 -0.86
CA LYS A 270 -13.41 6.31 -0.01
C LYS A 270 -11.95 5.97 0.21
N HIS A 271 -11.08 6.97 0.15
CA HIS A 271 -9.66 6.87 0.54
C HIS A 271 -8.93 5.68 -0.12
N GLY A 272 -9.11 5.52 -1.43
CA GLY A 272 -8.48 4.45 -2.20
C GLY A 272 -9.04 3.05 -1.90
N VAL A 273 -10.28 2.94 -1.41
CA VAL A 273 -10.95 1.66 -1.15
C VAL A 273 -12.36 1.70 -1.74
N ILE A 274 -12.70 0.72 -2.58
CA ILE A 274 -14.08 0.48 -3.02
C ILE A 274 -14.70 -0.66 -2.24
N ARG A 275 -15.97 -0.52 -1.88
CA ARG A 275 -16.80 -1.53 -1.25
C ARG A 275 -18.06 -1.73 -2.05
N LEU A 276 -18.44 -2.99 -2.25
CA LEU A 276 -19.71 -3.36 -2.85
C LEU A 276 -20.55 -4.13 -1.84
N ILE A 277 -21.83 -3.78 -1.74
CA ILE A 277 -22.84 -4.59 -1.08
C ILE A 277 -23.85 -4.99 -2.16
N ILE A 278 -23.88 -6.27 -2.48
CA ILE A 278 -24.77 -6.86 -3.48
C ILE A 278 -25.84 -7.66 -2.70
N PRO A 279 -27.07 -7.15 -2.58
CA PRO A 279 -28.17 -7.90 -1.96
C PRO A 279 -28.40 -9.27 -2.63
N PRO A 280 -29.03 -10.23 -1.94
CA PRO A 280 -29.53 -11.44 -2.61
C PRO A 280 -30.49 -11.05 -3.75
N PHE A 281 -30.52 -11.89 -4.80
CA PHE A 281 -31.45 -11.75 -5.93
C PHE A 281 -32.89 -11.77 -5.42
#